data_AF-D0P3R2-F1
#
_entry.id   AF-D0P3R2-F1
#
_cell.length_a   1.000
_cell.length_b   1.000
_cell.length_c   1.000
_cell.angle_alpha   90.00
_cell.angle_beta   90.00
_cell.angle_gamma   90.00
#
_symmetry.space_group_name_H-M   'P 1'
#
loop_
_entity.id
_entity.type
_entity.pdbx_description
1 polymer ?
#
loop_
_entity_poly.entity_id
_entity_poly.type
_entity_poly.pdbx_seq_one_letter_code
_entity_poly.pdbx_strand_id
1 'polypeptide(L)'
;MSRNLTVTTSRPDYICSDGDSAGKCSDTDDLLTSLKNKFSWQSTYTSPNDDRWVLEDHFYVYSIKDEASGISIDIFNVDSGDADSHGATEVCCQCYGYAGDDDDKCSNIARGDDACCGGDGDMYDKCMAQFTAWSDDSRKQLEANIANSWATWKVWFSIINDTGVHLWLNGHTHGENHDYSASLGVHFGDNGAGGGIQKESASGIPTYAKDLVENLWVYDGQEYGFFSLTASKDWLKLQYHTTDDKWSFAESFNSTSVGGVAMKHCWYIPSDGAEGKECTSSS
;
A
#
# COMPACT_ATOMS: atom_id res chain seq x y z
N MET A 1 1.99 6.55 21.90
CA MET A 1 1.75 7.52 20.80
C MET A 1 0.80 6.89 19.81
N SER A 2 -0.24 7.59 19.34
CA SER A 2 -1.04 7.16 18.20
C SER A 2 -0.74 8.11 17.05
N ARG A 3 -0.17 7.59 15.97
CA ARG A 3 -0.02 8.29 14.68
C ARG A 3 -0.65 7.37 13.64
N ASN A 4 -1.69 7.84 12.98
CA ASN A 4 -2.36 7.09 11.92
C ASN A 4 -1.53 7.28 10.65
N LEU A 5 -0.94 6.20 10.15
CA LEU A 5 -0.28 6.17 8.85
C LEU A 5 -1.38 5.90 7.81
N THR A 6 -1.64 6.87 6.94
CA THR A 6 -2.59 6.70 5.84
C THR A 6 -1.79 6.39 4.59
N VAL A 7 -1.90 5.15 4.07
CA VAL A 7 -1.38 4.77 2.76
C VAL A 7 -2.53 4.98 1.77
N THR A 8 -2.49 6.05 0.99
CA THR A 8 -3.47 6.29 -0.09
C THR A 8 -2.77 6.23 -1.44
N THR A 9 -3.26 5.40 -2.34
CA THR A 9 -2.85 5.38 -3.74
C THR A 9 -3.51 6.56 -4.47
N SER A 10 -2.72 7.38 -5.16
CA SER A 10 -3.25 8.38 -6.11
C SER A 10 -3.43 7.73 -7.49
N ARG A 11 -4.48 8.12 -8.23
CA ARG A 11 -4.86 7.54 -9.54
C ARG A 11 -3.63 7.21 -10.41
N PRO A 12 -3.39 5.93 -10.74
CA PRO A 12 -2.21 5.48 -11.47
C PRO A 12 -2.26 5.75 -12.98
N ASP A 13 -3.42 6.12 -13.51
CA ASP A 13 -3.86 5.77 -14.87
C ASP A 13 -2.98 6.26 -16.04
N TYR A 14 -2.20 7.33 -15.85
CA TYR A 14 -1.21 7.81 -16.83
C TYR A 14 -0.13 8.69 -16.18
N ILE A 15 0.99 8.86 -16.87
CA ILE A 15 2.15 9.67 -16.43
C ILE A 15 2.51 10.74 -17.47
N CYS A 16 2.22 10.49 -18.74
CA CYS A 16 2.31 11.47 -19.81
C CYS A 16 0.95 12.16 -20.00
N SER A 17 0.97 13.45 -20.32
CA SER A 17 -0.25 14.26 -20.44
C SER A 17 -0.26 15.15 -21.69
N ASP A 18 -1.45 15.44 -22.19
CA ASP A 18 -1.70 16.50 -23.17
C ASP A 18 -2.53 17.60 -22.49
N GLY A 19 -1.84 18.60 -21.95
CA GLY A 19 -2.44 19.56 -21.03
C GLY A 19 -2.92 18.88 -19.74
N ASP A 20 -4.22 19.03 -19.44
CA ASP A 20 -4.87 18.44 -18.26
C ASP A 20 -5.42 17.01 -18.50
N SER A 21 -5.25 16.46 -19.71
CA SER A 21 -5.79 15.15 -20.11
C SER A 21 -4.71 14.08 -20.22
N ALA A 22 -5.13 12.81 -20.20
CA ALA A 22 -4.25 11.68 -20.52
C ALA A 22 -3.62 11.86 -21.90
N GLY A 23 -2.29 11.68 -21.98
CA GLY A 23 -1.52 11.89 -23.19
C GLY A 23 -0.65 10.69 -23.54
N LYS A 24 -0.32 10.58 -24.83
CA LYS A 24 0.73 9.66 -25.28
C LYS A 24 2.08 10.23 -24.90
N CYS A 25 2.98 9.40 -24.42
CA CYS A 25 4.37 9.81 -24.37
C CYS A 25 4.93 9.86 -25.80
N SER A 26 5.72 10.88 -26.09
CA SER A 26 6.29 11.12 -27.41
C SER A 26 7.37 10.10 -27.78
N ASP A 27 8.14 9.63 -26.79
CA ASP A 27 9.14 8.57 -26.92
C ASP A 27 9.45 7.93 -25.55
N THR A 28 10.43 7.03 -25.52
CA THR A 28 10.90 6.37 -24.29
C THR A 28 11.46 7.36 -23.27
N ASP A 29 12.20 8.38 -23.70
CA ASP A 29 12.85 9.31 -22.78
C ASP A 29 11.80 10.18 -22.07
N ASP A 30 10.75 10.56 -22.80
CA ASP A 30 9.57 11.23 -22.27
C ASP A 30 8.82 10.35 -21.25
N LEU A 31 8.58 9.07 -21.57
CA LEU A 31 7.95 8.12 -20.63
C LEU A 31 8.76 7.99 -19.33
N LEU A 32 10.06 7.75 -19.41
CA LEU A 32 10.91 7.57 -18.23
C LEU A 32 11.08 8.86 -17.43
N THR A 33 11.12 10.00 -18.09
CA THR A 33 11.15 11.32 -17.44
C THR A 33 9.85 11.59 -16.71
N SER A 34 8.72 11.33 -17.35
CA SER A 34 7.38 11.49 -16.78
C SER A 34 7.15 10.55 -15.59
N LEU A 35 7.65 9.31 -15.66
CA LEU A 35 7.63 8.37 -14.54
C LEU A 35 8.38 8.92 -13.32
N LYS A 36 9.60 9.42 -13.53
CA LYS A 36 10.43 10.02 -12.46
C LYS A 36 9.82 11.30 -11.91
N ASN A 37 9.21 12.11 -12.76
CA ASN A 37 8.50 13.32 -12.35
C ASN A 37 7.29 12.99 -11.47
N LYS A 38 6.50 11.96 -11.83
CA LYS A 38 5.36 11.51 -11.01
C LYS A 38 5.81 11.12 -9.61
N PHE A 39 6.88 10.32 -9.50
CA PHE A 39 7.47 9.99 -8.20
C PHE A 39 7.90 11.25 -7.45
N SER A 40 8.64 12.16 -8.10
CA SER A 40 9.09 13.44 -7.50
C SER A 40 7.94 14.31 -7.00
N TRP A 41 6.83 14.39 -7.73
CA TRP A 41 5.64 15.12 -7.30
C TRP A 41 4.97 14.46 -6.11
N GLN A 42 4.89 13.13 -6.09
CA GLN A 42 4.36 12.41 -4.95
C GLN A 42 5.26 12.57 -3.73
N SER A 43 6.59 12.46 -3.86
CA SER A 43 7.51 12.56 -2.72
C SER A 43 7.61 13.97 -2.14
N THR A 44 7.28 15.00 -2.93
CA THR A 44 7.28 16.40 -2.50
C THR A 44 5.87 16.94 -2.19
N TYR A 45 4.84 16.10 -2.26
CA TYR A 45 3.46 16.48 -1.97
C TYR A 45 3.26 16.76 -0.48
N THR A 46 2.80 17.97 -0.15
CA THR A 46 2.33 18.30 1.19
C THR A 46 0.84 17.99 1.32
N SER A 47 0.53 16.99 2.13
CA SER A 47 -0.87 16.57 2.31
C SER A 47 -1.67 17.54 3.19
N PRO A 48 -2.97 17.77 2.89
CA PRO A 48 -3.87 18.43 3.82
C PRO A 48 -3.95 17.69 5.16
N ASN A 49 -4.24 18.41 6.24
CA ASN A 49 -4.34 17.88 7.61
C ASN A 49 -3.02 17.39 8.21
N ASP A 50 -2.11 18.34 8.48
CA ASP A 50 -0.86 18.15 9.23
C ASP A 50 0.26 17.41 8.49
N ASP A 51 0.22 17.37 7.15
CA ASP A 51 1.28 16.79 6.32
C ASP A 51 1.65 15.34 6.71
N ARG A 52 0.65 14.46 6.64
CA ARG A 52 0.75 13.05 7.05
C ARG A 52 1.25 12.12 5.95
N TRP A 53 1.37 12.62 4.73
CA TRP A 53 1.95 11.91 3.60
C TRP A 53 3.47 11.84 3.77
N VAL A 54 4.00 10.62 3.73
CA VAL A 54 5.44 10.36 3.84
C VAL A 54 5.81 9.41 2.72
N LEU A 55 6.55 9.93 1.74
CA LEU A 55 7.19 9.17 0.66
C LEU A 55 8.56 9.80 0.42
N GLU A 56 9.60 9.32 1.09
CA GLU A 56 10.93 9.96 1.06
C GLU A 56 11.78 9.51 -0.14
N ASP A 57 11.70 8.22 -0.48
CA ASP A 57 12.42 7.59 -1.59
C ASP A 57 11.73 6.26 -1.95
N HIS A 58 12.23 5.56 -2.98
CA HIS A 58 11.82 4.20 -3.34
C HIS A 58 12.16 3.17 -2.22
N PHE A 59 13.11 3.49 -1.34
CA PHE A 59 13.36 2.80 -0.08
C PHE A 59 13.60 3.81 1.05
N TYR A 60 12.94 3.64 2.19
CA TYR A 60 13.29 4.40 3.38
C TYR A 60 12.83 3.70 4.66
N VAL A 61 13.55 3.97 5.74
CA VAL A 61 13.20 3.49 7.09
C VAL A 61 12.65 4.66 7.89
N TYR A 62 11.41 4.52 8.35
CA TYR A 62 10.80 5.46 9.28
C TYR A 62 10.77 4.86 10.68
N SER A 63 11.57 5.42 11.58
CA SER A 63 11.68 4.93 12.96
C SER A 63 10.88 5.80 13.93
N ILE A 64 10.04 5.15 14.73
CA ILE A 64 9.29 5.78 15.82
C ILE A 64 9.87 5.26 17.13
N LYS A 65 10.22 6.17 18.05
CA LYS A 65 10.71 5.81 19.39
C LYS A 65 9.94 6.56 20.47
N ASP A 66 9.53 5.83 21.50
CA ASP A 66 8.98 6.39 22.72
C ASP A 66 9.97 6.18 23.87
N GLU A 67 10.68 7.24 24.27
CA GLU A 67 11.72 7.16 25.29
C GLU A 67 11.17 6.74 26.66
N ALA A 68 9.92 7.11 26.98
CA ALA A 68 9.30 6.82 28.26
C ALA A 68 9.05 5.31 28.46
N SER A 69 8.61 4.62 27.41
CA SER A 69 8.40 3.16 27.45
C SER A 69 9.64 2.36 27.02
N GLY A 70 10.57 3.01 26.32
CA GLY A 70 11.74 2.38 25.70
C GLY A 70 11.41 1.55 24.46
N ILE A 71 10.24 1.75 23.86
CA ILE A 71 9.76 1.00 22.69
C ILE A 71 10.17 1.75 21.42
N SER A 72 10.58 1.01 20.39
CA SER A 72 10.74 1.52 19.04
C SER A 72 10.10 0.62 17.98
N ILE A 73 9.69 1.23 16.89
CA ILE A 73 9.12 0.60 15.70
C ILE A 73 9.94 1.09 14.51
N ASP A 74 10.48 0.17 13.72
CA ASP A 74 11.02 0.50 12.41
C ASP A 74 9.99 0.10 11.34
N ILE A 75 9.61 1.08 10.52
CA ILE A 75 8.75 0.89 9.35
C ILE A 75 9.64 0.93 8.12
N PHE A 76 9.71 -0.18 7.40
CA PHE A 76 10.49 -0.27 6.19
C PHE A 76 9.57 -0.08 4.98
N ASN A 77 9.71 1.03 4.30
CA ASN A 77 8.96 1.33 3.08
C ASN A 77 9.80 0.88 1.89
N VAL A 78 9.16 0.16 0.97
CA VAL A 78 9.83 -0.46 -0.17
C VAL A 78 8.94 -0.36 -1.39
N ASP A 79 9.59 -0.13 -2.52
CA ASP A 79 8.97 -0.12 -3.82
C ASP A 79 8.61 -1.55 -4.27
N SER A 80 7.37 -1.70 -4.71
CA SER A 80 6.81 -2.94 -5.28
C SER A 80 6.10 -2.67 -6.62
N GLY A 81 6.47 -1.57 -7.28
CA GLY A 81 5.92 -1.13 -8.56
C GLY A 81 6.29 -2.04 -9.73
N ASP A 82 7.16 -3.03 -9.54
CA ASP A 82 7.41 -4.10 -10.50
C ASP A 82 6.30 -5.17 -10.55
N ALA A 83 5.23 -5.01 -9.77
CA ALA A 83 4.04 -5.86 -9.86
C ALA A 83 3.33 -5.72 -11.22
N ASP A 84 2.96 -6.87 -11.80
CA ASP A 84 2.48 -7.01 -13.19
C ASP A 84 1.22 -6.19 -13.54
N SER A 85 0.33 -5.88 -12.58
CA SER A 85 -0.94 -5.19 -12.86
C SER A 85 -0.74 -3.68 -13.05
N HIS A 86 -0.52 -2.93 -11.98
CA HIS A 86 -0.49 -1.46 -12.04
C HIS A 86 0.81 -0.90 -12.63
N GLY A 87 1.98 -1.49 -12.33
CA GLY A 87 3.25 -1.01 -12.89
C GLY A 87 3.34 -1.26 -14.38
N ALA A 88 3.04 -2.49 -14.79
CA ALA A 88 3.19 -2.92 -16.18
C ALA A 88 2.02 -2.50 -17.06
N THR A 89 0.80 -2.89 -16.68
CA THR A 89 -0.36 -2.80 -17.57
C THR A 89 -0.99 -1.41 -17.55
N GLU A 90 -0.94 -0.70 -16.43
CA GLU A 90 -1.51 0.65 -16.34
C GLU A 90 -0.46 1.72 -16.61
N VAL A 91 0.61 1.74 -15.82
CA VAL A 91 1.62 2.80 -15.89
C VAL A 91 2.51 2.66 -17.12
N CYS A 92 3.08 1.50 -17.43
CA CYS A 92 3.96 1.43 -18.59
C CYS A 92 3.21 1.52 -19.93
N CYS A 93 2.04 0.88 -20.04
CA CYS A 93 1.27 0.95 -21.30
C CYS A 93 0.67 2.33 -21.60
N GLN A 94 0.36 3.16 -20.59
CA GLN A 94 -0.29 4.47 -20.77
C GLN A 94 -1.61 4.37 -21.55
N CYS A 95 -2.44 3.36 -21.25
CA CYS A 95 -3.57 2.97 -22.10
C CYS A 95 -4.50 4.13 -22.47
N TYR A 96 -4.89 4.95 -21.49
CA TYR A 96 -5.78 6.09 -21.71
C TYR A 96 -5.21 7.14 -22.68
N GLY A 97 -3.88 7.25 -22.79
CA GLY A 97 -3.24 8.08 -23.82
C GLY A 97 -3.44 7.55 -25.25
N TYR A 98 -3.57 6.23 -25.43
CA TYR A 98 -3.70 5.59 -26.74
C TYR A 98 -5.13 5.18 -27.10
N ALA A 99 -5.95 4.85 -26.10
CA ALA A 99 -7.33 4.41 -26.24
C ALA A 99 -8.36 5.53 -25.98
N GLY A 100 -7.96 6.64 -25.35
CA GLY A 100 -8.91 7.60 -24.79
C GLY A 100 -9.65 6.98 -23.59
N ASP A 101 -10.84 7.49 -23.27
CA ASP A 101 -11.68 7.03 -22.14
C ASP A 101 -12.38 5.66 -22.41
N ASP A 102 -11.76 4.78 -23.19
CA ASP A 102 -12.29 3.45 -23.53
C ASP A 102 -11.82 2.42 -22.48
N ASP A 103 -12.53 2.37 -21.36
CA ASP A 103 -12.24 1.47 -20.23
C ASP A 103 -12.25 -0.01 -20.66
N ASP A 104 -13.15 -0.39 -21.57
CA ASP A 104 -13.25 -1.76 -22.08
C ASP A 104 -11.94 -2.17 -22.79
N LYS A 105 -11.35 -1.25 -23.55
CA LYS A 105 -10.07 -1.47 -24.22
C LYS A 105 -8.89 -1.52 -23.25
N CYS A 106 -8.93 -0.76 -22.16
CA CYS A 106 -7.87 -0.74 -21.16
C CYS A 106 -7.95 -1.90 -20.14
N SER A 107 -9.07 -2.63 -20.08
CA SER A 107 -9.27 -3.73 -19.13
C SER A 107 -8.39 -4.97 -19.34
N ASN A 108 -7.89 -5.20 -20.57
CA ASN A 108 -7.15 -6.42 -20.95
C ASN A 108 -5.96 -6.14 -21.88
N ILE A 109 -5.41 -4.94 -21.77
CA ILE A 109 -4.26 -4.48 -22.54
C ILE A 109 -2.99 -5.27 -22.18
N ALA A 110 -2.13 -5.51 -23.17
CA ALA A 110 -0.84 -6.17 -23.00
C ALA A 110 0.27 -5.49 -23.82
N ARG A 111 1.51 -5.81 -23.46
CA ARG A 111 2.71 -5.44 -24.23
C ARG A 111 2.54 -5.78 -25.71
N GLY A 112 2.70 -4.77 -26.57
CA GLY A 112 2.62 -4.92 -28.02
C GLY A 112 1.24 -4.61 -28.63
N ASP A 113 0.21 -4.40 -27.80
CA ASP A 113 -1.06 -3.87 -28.28
C ASP A 113 -0.93 -2.41 -28.71
N ASP A 114 -1.72 -1.98 -29.70
CA ASP A 114 -1.75 -0.58 -30.16
C ASP A 114 -2.15 0.41 -29.03
N ALA A 115 -2.86 -0.07 -28.01
CA ALA A 115 -3.20 0.73 -26.84
C ALA A 115 -2.06 0.79 -25.81
N CYS A 116 -1.01 -0.02 -25.94
CA CYS A 116 0.12 -0.12 -25.00
C CYS A 116 1.38 0.46 -25.65
N CYS A 117 1.78 1.66 -25.24
CA CYS A 117 2.89 2.39 -25.87
C CYS A 117 2.76 2.52 -27.40
N GLY A 118 1.54 2.47 -27.96
CA GLY A 118 1.32 2.47 -29.41
C GLY A 118 1.83 1.21 -30.12
N GLY A 119 1.99 0.09 -29.40
CA GLY A 119 2.61 -1.14 -29.89
C GLY A 119 4.13 -1.19 -29.73
N ASP A 120 4.76 -0.15 -29.16
CA ASP A 120 6.20 -0.11 -28.93
C ASP A 120 6.61 -0.96 -27.71
N GLY A 121 7.00 -2.20 -27.98
CA GLY A 121 7.47 -3.14 -26.96
C GLY A 121 8.78 -2.72 -26.29
N ASP A 122 9.66 -1.99 -26.97
CA ASP A 122 10.94 -1.53 -26.41
C ASP A 122 10.70 -0.42 -25.38
N MET A 123 9.76 0.47 -25.66
CA MET A 123 9.34 1.53 -24.75
C MET A 123 8.69 0.95 -23.48
N TYR A 124 7.79 -0.03 -23.64
CA TYR A 124 7.23 -0.79 -22.52
C TYR A 124 8.32 -1.47 -21.68
N ASP A 125 9.24 -2.20 -22.33
CA ASP A 125 10.27 -2.98 -21.64
C ASP A 125 11.23 -2.08 -20.84
N LYS A 126 11.56 -0.90 -21.35
CA LYS A 126 12.41 0.06 -20.64
C LYS A 126 11.71 0.69 -19.44
N CYS A 127 10.40 0.92 -19.52
CA CYS A 127 9.61 1.34 -18.38
C CYS A 127 9.59 0.26 -17.29
N MET A 128 9.34 -1.00 -17.68
CA MET A 128 9.39 -2.12 -16.73
C MET A 128 10.77 -2.30 -16.13
N ALA A 129 11.83 -2.18 -16.93
CA ALA A 129 13.20 -2.23 -16.42
C ALA A 129 13.49 -1.15 -15.37
N GLN A 130 12.86 0.04 -15.48
CA GLN A 130 12.98 1.09 -14.48
C GLN A 130 12.28 0.72 -13.16
N PHE A 131 11.07 0.15 -13.21
CA PHE A 131 10.36 -0.36 -12.03
C PHE A 131 11.10 -1.52 -11.36
N THR A 132 11.58 -2.47 -12.15
CA THR A 132 12.40 -3.58 -11.65
C THR A 132 13.67 -3.05 -10.98
N ALA A 133 14.36 -2.08 -11.59
CA ALA A 133 15.55 -1.50 -10.99
C ALA A 133 15.27 -0.82 -9.64
N TRP A 134 14.17 -0.07 -9.50
CA TRP A 134 13.77 0.53 -8.22
C TRP A 134 13.39 -0.52 -7.18
N SER A 135 12.62 -1.53 -7.58
CA SER A 135 12.17 -2.59 -6.69
C SER A 135 13.34 -3.47 -6.21
N ASP A 136 14.25 -3.84 -7.11
CA ASP A 136 15.46 -4.62 -6.79
C ASP A 136 16.39 -3.86 -5.84
N ASP A 137 16.63 -2.57 -6.11
CA ASP A 137 17.46 -1.74 -5.23
C ASP A 137 16.80 -1.59 -3.85
N SER A 138 15.49 -1.37 -3.81
CA SER A 138 14.74 -1.20 -2.58
C SER A 138 14.74 -2.48 -1.71
N ARG A 139 14.53 -3.65 -2.33
CA ARG A 139 14.66 -4.96 -1.66
C ARG A 139 16.08 -5.20 -1.14
N LYS A 140 17.11 -4.82 -1.90
CA LYS A 140 18.52 -4.94 -1.48
C LYS A 140 18.86 -4.02 -0.31
N GLN A 141 18.43 -2.76 -0.35
CA GLN A 141 18.64 -1.82 0.74
C GLN A 141 17.97 -2.31 2.02
N LEU A 142 16.76 -2.83 1.89
CA LEU A 142 16.05 -3.41 2.99
C LEU A 142 16.80 -4.58 3.65
N GLU A 143 17.26 -5.59 2.89
CA GLU A 143 17.99 -6.73 3.47
C GLU A 143 19.11 -6.24 4.40
N ALA A 144 19.85 -5.22 3.95
CA ALA A 144 20.89 -4.58 4.74
C ALA A 144 20.36 -3.84 5.97
N ASN A 145 19.23 -3.15 5.88
CA ASN A 145 18.66 -2.37 6.99
C ASN A 145 17.99 -3.25 8.05
N ILE A 146 17.28 -4.30 7.67
CA ILE A 146 16.69 -5.27 8.61
C ILE A 146 17.79 -5.93 9.45
N ALA A 147 18.89 -6.37 8.81
CA ALA A 147 20.01 -7.01 9.49
C ALA A 147 20.68 -6.09 10.53
N ASN A 148 20.55 -4.78 10.38
CA ASN A 148 21.12 -3.77 11.27
C ASN A 148 20.08 -3.13 12.21
N SER A 149 18.80 -3.50 12.12
CA SER A 149 17.73 -2.93 12.94
C SER A 149 17.65 -3.59 14.31
N TRP A 150 17.66 -2.74 15.34
CA TRP A 150 17.51 -3.12 16.75
C TRP A 150 16.10 -2.82 17.28
N ALA A 151 15.16 -2.47 16.40
CA ALA A 151 13.80 -2.12 16.81
C ALA A 151 13.06 -3.32 17.40
N THR A 152 12.16 -3.01 18.35
CA THR A 152 11.28 -4.00 18.98
C THR A 152 10.35 -4.64 17.96
N TRP A 153 9.88 -3.86 16.98
CA TRP A 153 8.95 -4.27 15.92
C TRP A 153 9.49 -3.91 14.53
N LYS A 154 9.35 -4.83 13.57
CA LYS A 154 9.78 -4.67 12.16
C LYS A 154 8.65 -5.09 11.19
N VAL A 155 8.57 -4.51 9.98
CA VAL A 155 7.45 -4.70 9.00
C VAL A 155 7.95 -4.87 7.55
N TRP A 156 7.67 -5.98 6.80
CA TRP A 156 8.17 -6.26 5.41
C TRP A 156 7.66 -7.57 4.64
N PHE A 157 8.00 -7.82 3.32
CA PHE A 157 7.67 -8.96 2.37
C PHE A 157 8.80 -9.48 1.41
N SER A 158 8.78 -10.78 1.08
CA SER A 158 9.62 -11.56 0.11
C SER A 158 10.89 -12.19 0.66
N ILE A 159 11.42 -11.69 1.78
CA ILE A 159 12.51 -12.33 2.54
C ILE A 159 12.18 -12.21 4.02
N ILE A 160 11.00 -12.68 4.43
CA ILE A 160 10.54 -12.53 5.84
C ILE A 160 10.88 -13.73 6.72
N ASN A 161 11.31 -14.83 6.12
CA ASN A 161 11.75 -15.97 6.91
C ASN A 161 12.97 -15.56 7.74
N ASP A 162 12.89 -15.74 9.05
CA ASP A 162 13.94 -15.45 10.03
C ASP A 162 14.39 -13.98 10.13
N THR A 163 13.60 -13.01 9.66
CA THR A 163 13.96 -11.57 9.79
C THR A 163 13.45 -10.88 11.05
N GLY A 164 12.52 -11.51 11.78
CA GLY A 164 11.87 -10.91 12.94
C GLY A 164 10.93 -9.76 12.58
N VAL A 165 10.40 -9.78 11.36
CA VAL A 165 9.24 -8.97 10.94
C VAL A 165 7.99 -9.53 11.59
N HIS A 166 7.10 -8.65 12.07
CA HIS A 166 5.89 -9.06 12.80
C HIS A 166 4.60 -8.76 12.05
N LEU A 167 4.59 -7.71 11.24
CA LEU A 167 3.40 -7.25 10.53
C LEU A 167 3.80 -6.80 9.11
N TRP A 168 2.95 -7.03 8.13
CA TRP A 168 3.02 -6.50 6.77
C TRP A 168 1.74 -5.72 6.51
N LEU A 169 1.86 -4.46 6.14
CA LEU A 169 0.72 -3.64 5.76
C LEU A 169 0.90 -3.21 4.31
N ASN A 170 -0.07 -3.51 3.46
CA ASN A 170 -0.10 -3.04 2.08
C ASN A 170 -1.39 -2.23 1.81
N GLY A 171 -1.52 -1.75 0.57
CA GLY A 171 -2.77 -1.23 0.02
C GLY A 171 -3.04 -1.89 -1.34
N HIS A 172 -3.33 -1.08 -2.36
CA HIS A 172 -3.65 -1.51 -3.73
C HIS A 172 -5.00 -2.24 -3.88
N THR A 173 -5.25 -3.29 -3.12
CA THR A 173 -6.60 -3.85 -3.03
C THR A 173 -7.47 -2.90 -2.22
N HIS A 174 -8.58 -2.41 -2.76
CA HIS A 174 -9.46 -1.48 -2.04
C HIS A 174 -10.32 -2.17 -0.96
N GLY A 175 -9.76 -3.09 -0.20
CA GLY A 175 -10.43 -3.79 0.89
C GLY A 175 -9.51 -3.99 2.08
N GLU A 176 -10.06 -4.61 3.13
CA GLU A 176 -9.33 -4.83 4.37
C GLU A 176 -9.45 -6.25 4.90
N ASN A 177 -8.31 -6.81 5.27
CA ASN A 177 -8.20 -8.11 5.90
C ASN A 177 -7.09 -8.12 6.94
N HIS A 178 -7.00 -9.24 7.66
CA HIS A 178 -5.91 -9.58 8.52
C HIS A 178 -5.67 -11.08 8.42
N ASP A 179 -4.47 -11.45 7.99
CA ASP A 179 -4.02 -12.83 7.82
C ASP A 179 -2.80 -13.12 8.68
N TYR A 180 -2.46 -14.38 8.86
CA TYR A 180 -1.29 -14.82 9.63
C TYR A 180 -0.59 -16.02 8.99
N SER A 181 0.74 -16.05 9.08
CA SER A 181 1.53 -17.24 8.76
C SER A 181 2.28 -17.74 9.98
N ALA A 182 1.91 -18.91 10.48
CA ALA A 182 2.62 -19.59 11.56
C ALA A 182 4.06 -19.94 11.19
N SER A 183 4.28 -20.30 9.92
CA SER A 183 5.62 -20.68 9.43
C SER A 183 6.59 -19.50 9.36
N LEU A 184 6.06 -18.28 9.19
CA LEU A 184 6.88 -17.07 9.06
C LEU A 184 6.87 -16.23 10.34
N GLY A 185 5.89 -16.44 11.22
CA GLY A 185 5.66 -15.61 12.40
C GLY A 185 5.20 -14.19 12.06
N VAL A 186 4.51 -14.03 10.92
CA VAL A 186 4.16 -12.72 10.35
C VAL A 186 2.64 -12.58 10.19
N HIS A 187 2.14 -11.41 10.55
CA HIS A 187 0.79 -10.95 10.24
C HIS A 187 0.77 -10.15 8.95
N PHE A 188 -0.29 -10.27 8.15
CA PHE A 188 -0.50 -9.49 6.93
C PHE A 188 -1.81 -8.72 7.05
N GLY A 189 -1.86 -7.48 6.59
CA GLY A 189 -3.08 -6.71 6.55
C GLY A 189 -3.15 -5.84 5.29
N ASP A 190 -4.22 -6.01 4.54
CA ASP A 190 -4.57 -5.10 3.47
C ASP A 190 -5.28 -3.88 4.07
N ASN A 191 -4.80 -2.68 3.75
CA ASN A 191 -5.31 -1.40 4.25
C ASN A 191 -5.60 -0.44 3.08
N GLY A 192 -6.35 -0.90 2.08
CA GLY A 192 -6.52 -0.14 0.84
C GLY A 192 -7.83 0.64 0.69
N ALA A 193 -8.78 0.54 1.62
CA ALA A 193 -10.02 1.33 1.59
C ALA A 193 -9.96 2.59 2.48
N GLY A 194 -8.86 3.34 2.39
CA GLY A 194 -8.68 4.62 3.09
C GLY A 194 -9.46 5.81 2.51
N GLY A 195 -10.06 5.64 1.32
CA GLY A 195 -10.75 6.69 0.56
C GLY A 195 -10.00 7.08 -0.72
N GLY A 196 -10.70 7.73 -1.66
CA GLY A 196 -10.16 8.16 -2.97
C GLY A 196 -10.64 7.31 -4.16
N ILE A 197 -11.07 6.09 -3.90
CA ILE A 197 -11.64 5.15 -4.86
C ILE A 197 -12.64 4.24 -4.14
N GLN A 198 -13.59 3.66 -4.89
CA GLN A 198 -14.65 2.83 -4.31
C GLN A 198 -14.04 1.61 -3.61
N LYS A 199 -14.56 1.30 -2.41
CA LYS A 199 -14.22 0.08 -1.68
C LYS A 199 -14.61 -1.17 -2.49
N GLU A 200 -13.74 -2.17 -2.45
CA GLU A 200 -13.88 -3.49 -3.05
C GLU A 200 -13.78 -4.60 -1.98
N SER A 201 -13.89 -5.86 -2.42
CA SER A 201 -13.61 -6.99 -1.53
C SER A 201 -12.12 -7.08 -1.22
N ALA A 202 -11.76 -7.44 0.01
CA ALA A 202 -10.37 -7.71 0.36
C ALA A 202 -9.81 -8.86 -0.49
N SER A 203 -8.49 -8.87 -0.66
CA SER A 203 -7.84 -9.95 -1.40
C SER A 203 -8.02 -11.26 -0.65
N GLY A 204 -8.38 -12.31 -1.40
CA GLY A 204 -8.35 -13.67 -0.88
C GLY A 204 -6.93 -14.22 -0.88
N ILE A 205 -6.67 -15.23 -0.05
CA ILE A 205 -5.36 -15.90 0.00
C ILE A 205 -5.08 -16.58 -1.36
N PRO A 206 -4.00 -16.20 -2.08
CA PRO A 206 -3.65 -16.79 -3.35
C PRO A 206 -3.42 -18.30 -3.23
N THR A 207 -3.72 -19.05 -4.29
CA THR A 207 -3.60 -20.53 -4.28
C THR A 207 -2.22 -21.03 -3.85
N TYR A 208 -1.14 -20.34 -4.23
CA TYR A 208 0.23 -20.72 -3.85
C TYR A 208 0.54 -20.49 -2.36
N ALA A 209 -0.25 -19.68 -1.65
CA ALA A 209 -0.05 -19.32 -0.25
C ALA A 209 -1.05 -19.98 0.70
N LYS A 210 -2.03 -20.75 0.19
CA LYS A 210 -3.11 -21.36 0.98
C LYS A 210 -2.65 -22.28 2.11
N ASP A 211 -1.49 -22.93 1.94
CA ASP A 211 -0.91 -23.82 2.95
C ASP A 211 0.06 -23.09 3.91
N LEU A 212 0.30 -21.79 3.66
CA LEU A 212 1.26 -20.98 4.41
C LEU A 212 0.60 -19.88 5.25
N VAL A 213 -0.58 -19.42 4.81
CA VAL A 213 -1.27 -18.27 5.37
C VAL A 213 -2.70 -18.67 5.72
N GLU A 214 -3.15 -18.22 6.88
CA GLU A 214 -4.50 -18.40 7.39
C GLU A 214 -5.19 -17.04 7.48
N ASN A 215 -6.46 -16.99 7.08
CA ASN A 215 -7.26 -15.78 7.21
C ASN A 215 -7.79 -15.65 8.63
N LEU A 216 -7.48 -14.54 9.31
CA LEU A 216 -7.98 -14.25 10.65
C LEU A 216 -9.22 -13.37 10.63
N TRP A 217 -9.28 -12.41 9.69
CA TRP A 217 -10.39 -11.47 9.57
C TRP A 217 -10.48 -10.83 8.18
N VAL A 218 -11.70 -10.49 7.77
CA VAL A 218 -12.00 -9.71 6.55
C VAL A 218 -13.12 -8.72 6.87
N TYR A 219 -12.98 -7.47 6.40
CA TYR A 219 -14.04 -6.47 6.53
C TYR A 219 -15.04 -6.52 5.36
N ASP A 220 -16.29 -6.87 5.66
CA ASP A 220 -17.39 -6.96 4.69
C ASP A 220 -18.22 -5.66 4.56
N GLY A 221 -18.00 -4.68 5.43
CA GLY A 221 -18.65 -3.37 5.37
C GLY A 221 -18.24 -2.57 4.13
N GLN A 222 -18.98 -1.49 3.85
CA GLN A 222 -18.75 -0.63 2.66
C GLN A 222 -18.10 0.71 3.02
N GLU A 223 -17.92 0.96 4.32
CA GLU A 223 -17.33 2.16 4.85
C GLU A 223 -15.81 2.18 4.65
N TYR A 224 -15.26 3.38 4.41
CA TYR A 224 -13.82 3.58 4.40
C TYR A 224 -13.24 3.51 5.80
N GLY A 225 -11.98 3.13 5.91
CA GLY A 225 -11.32 2.96 7.20
C GLY A 225 -9.80 2.97 7.14
N PHE A 226 -9.19 2.69 8.29
CA PHE A 226 -7.74 2.61 8.40
C PHE A 226 -7.33 1.73 9.57
N PHE A 227 -6.14 1.13 9.47
CA PHE A 227 -5.49 0.48 10.60
C PHE A 227 -4.72 1.47 11.49
N SER A 228 -4.78 1.23 12.80
CA SER A 228 -3.95 1.88 13.81
C SER A 228 -3.12 0.85 14.56
N LEU A 229 -1.92 1.27 14.99
CA LEU A 229 -0.98 0.44 15.73
C LEU A 229 -0.71 1.04 17.11
N THR A 230 -0.70 0.19 18.14
CA THR A 230 -0.21 0.53 19.47
C THR A 230 0.79 -0.53 19.91
N ALA A 231 2.03 -0.15 20.19
CA ALA A 231 3.07 -1.09 20.57
C ALA A 231 3.28 -1.16 22.10
N SER A 232 3.63 -2.35 22.57
CA SER A 232 4.23 -2.63 23.87
C SER A 232 5.57 -3.38 23.66
N LYS A 233 6.19 -3.89 24.73
CA LYS A 233 7.36 -4.78 24.60
C LYS A 233 6.98 -6.19 24.15
N ASP A 234 5.76 -6.62 24.46
CA ASP A 234 5.34 -8.02 24.34
C ASP A 234 4.30 -8.21 23.23
N TRP A 235 3.61 -7.14 22.83
CA TRP A 235 2.57 -7.17 21.82
C TRP A 235 2.50 -5.87 21.01
N LEU A 236 2.10 -5.98 19.76
CA LEU A 236 1.63 -4.91 18.88
C LEU A 236 0.13 -5.08 18.72
N LYS A 237 -0.64 -4.07 19.12
CA LYS A 237 -2.09 -4.07 18.97
C LYS A 237 -2.44 -3.43 17.64
N LEU A 238 -2.99 -4.24 16.74
CA LEU A 238 -3.53 -3.86 15.45
C LEU A 238 -5.03 -3.60 15.61
N GLN A 239 -5.53 -2.45 15.15
CA GLN A 239 -6.96 -2.15 15.18
C GLN A 239 -7.41 -1.55 13.86
N TYR A 240 -8.50 -2.06 13.28
CA TYR A 240 -9.16 -1.42 12.15
C TYR A 240 -10.29 -0.52 12.63
N HIS A 241 -10.30 0.70 12.11
CA HIS A 241 -11.27 1.74 12.44
C HIS A 241 -12.00 2.19 11.19
N THR A 242 -13.29 2.48 11.33
CA THR A 242 -14.14 3.02 10.28
C THR A 242 -15.13 4.04 10.87
N THR A 243 -15.99 4.63 10.06
CA THR A 243 -17.05 5.52 10.51
C THR A 243 -18.11 4.78 11.33
N ASP A 244 -18.62 5.44 12.38
CA ASP A 244 -19.82 4.94 13.07
C ASP A 244 -21.11 5.23 12.30
N ASP A 245 -22.24 4.77 12.84
CA ASP A 245 -23.57 4.89 12.26
C ASP A 245 -24.14 6.33 12.25
N LYS A 246 -23.42 7.30 12.82
CA LYS A 246 -23.82 8.71 12.85
C LYS A 246 -23.26 9.51 11.68
N TRP A 247 -22.37 8.91 10.89
CA TRP A 247 -21.91 9.51 9.66
C TRP A 247 -23.02 9.52 8.60
N SER A 248 -23.10 10.63 7.87
CA SER A 248 -23.89 10.74 6.64
C SER A 248 -23.07 11.49 5.61
N PHE A 249 -22.60 10.79 4.59
CA PHE A 249 -21.83 11.39 3.49
C PHE A 249 -22.76 12.07 2.49
N ALA A 250 -22.41 13.29 2.10
CA ALA A 250 -23.07 14.03 1.01
C ALA A 250 -22.03 14.41 -0.05
N GLU A 251 -22.49 14.85 -1.23
CA GLU A 251 -21.60 15.29 -2.32
C GLU A 251 -20.66 16.44 -1.89
N SER A 252 -21.12 17.31 -0.98
CA SER A 252 -20.31 18.38 -0.44
C SER A 252 -19.96 18.10 1.03
N PHE A 253 -18.73 18.41 1.41
CA PHE A 253 -18.27 18.28 2.79
C PHE A 253 -19.15 19.04 3.78
N ASN A 254 -19.66 20.22 3.39
CA ASN A 254 -20.55 21.04 4.23
C ASN A 254 -21.92 20.41 4.49
N SER A 255 -22.34 19.45 3.66
CA SER A 255 -23.59 18.69 3.81
C SER A 255 -23.37 17.32 4.45
N THR A 256 -22.11 16.93 4.67
CA THR A 256 -21.76 15.69 5.37
C THR A 256 -21.96 15.88 6.87
N SER A 257 -22.66 14.94 7.51
CA SER A 257 -22.73 14.87 8.97
C SER A 257 -21.58 14.01 9.48
N VAL A 258 -20.77 14.61 10.36
CA VAL A 258 -19.62 13.95 10.98
C VAL A 258 -20.10 13.15 12.19
N GLY A 259 -19.84 11.84 12.17
CA GLY A 259 -20.04 10.93 13.28
C GLY A 259 -18.76 10.68 14.08
N GLY A 260 -18.75 9.57 14.82
CA GLY A 260 -17.59 9.07 15.55
C GLY A 260 -16.77 8.05 14.76
N VAL A 261 -15.91 7.33 15.48
CA VAL A 261 -15.06 6.26 14.95
C VAL A 261 -15.49 4.94 15.58
N ALA A 262 -15.77 3.95 14.75
CA ALA A 262 -16.10 2.58 15.15
C ALA A 262 -14.90 1.66 14.91
N MET A 263 -14.52 0.89 15.93
CA MET A 263 -13.54 -0.19 15.79
C MET A 263 -14.27 -1.47 15.36
N LYS A 264 -13.80 -2.11 14.28
CA LYS A 264 -14.39 -3.36 13.76
C LYS A 264 -13.47 -4.57 13.89
N HIS A 265 -12.17 -4.33 14.06
CA HIS A 265 -11.18 -5.38 14.29
C HIS A 265 -10.17 -4.94 15.34
N CYS A 266 -9.75 -5.86 16.19
CA CYS A 266 -8.70 -5.63 17.16
C CYS A 266 -7.96 -6.93 17.46
N TRP A 267 -6.64 -6.89 17.30
CA TRP A 267 -5.77 -8.05 17.50
C TRP A 267 -4.50 -7.68 18.26
N TYR A 268 -4.07 -8.54 19.17
CA TYR A 268 -2.76 -8.47 19.82
C TYR A 268 -1.79 -9.41 19.10
N ILE A 269 -0.84 -8.84 18.37
CA ILE A 269 0.28 -9.53 17.70
C ILE A 269 1.43 -9.68 18.71
N PRO A 270 1.80 -10.89 19.14
CA PRO A 270 2.91 -11.14 20.05
C PRO A 270 4.28 -10.82 19.43
N SER A 271 5.25 -10.39 20.25
CA SER A 271 6.61 -10.10 19.77
C SER A 271 7.43 -11.36 19.46
N ASP A 272 6.96 -12.54 19.86
CA ASP A 272 7.58 -13.84 19.58
C ASP A 272 7.14 -14.45 18.24
N GLY A 273 6.24 -13.76 17.50
CA GLY A 273 5.74 -14.21 16.20
C GLY A 273 4.61 -15.25 16.27
N ALA A 274 4.10 -15.58 17.45
CA ALA A 274 2.90 -16.40 17.57
C ALA A 274 1.66 -15.71 16.97
N GLU A 275 0.59 -16.47 16.70
CA GLU A 275 -0.64 -15.97 16.07
C GLU A 275 -1.30 -14.83 16.85
N GLY A 276 -1.16 -14.80 18.18
CA GLY A 276 -1.81 -13.79 18.99
C GLY A 276 -3.28 -14.08 19.28
N LYS A 277 -4.06 -13.03 19.47
CA LYS A 277 -5.48 -13.14 19.84
C LYS A 277 -6.25 -11.86 19.60
N GLU A 278 -7.57 -11.99 19.44
CA GLU A 278 -8.48 -10.85 19.49
C GLU A 278 -8.34 -10.06 20.79
N CYS A 279 -8.51 -8.75 20.70
CA CYS A 279 -8.64 -7.92 21.88
C CYS A 279 -9.96 -8.27 22.57
N THR A 280 -9.91 -8.62 23.85
CA THR A 280 -11.13 -8.70 24.65
C THR A 280 -11.78 -7.34 24.64
N SER A 281 -13.05 -7.24 24.25
CA SER A 281 -13.85 -6.03 24.40
C SER A 281 -13.85 -5.65 25.88
N SER A 282 -12.99 -4.71 26.28
CA SER A 282 -13.21 -3.97 27.51
C SER A 282 -14.41 -3.06 27.24
N SER A 283 -15.58 -3.55 27.64
CA SER A 283 -16.82 -2.79 27.84
C SER A 283 -16.61 -1.52 28.64
#